data_AF-A0A350JJ24-F1
#
_entry.id   AF-A0A350JJ24-F1
#
_cell.length_a   1.000
_cell.length_b   1.000
_cell.length_c   1.000
_cell.angle_alpha   90.00
_cell.angle_beta   90.00
_cell.angle_gamma   90.00
#
_symmetry.space_group_name_H-M   'P 1'
#
loop_
_entity.id
_entity.type
_entity.pdbx_description
1 polymer ?
#
loop_
_entity_poly.entity_id
_entity_poly.type
_entity_poly.pdbx_seq_one_letter_code
_entity_poly.pdbx_strand_id
1 'polypeptide(L)' 'MKKRVIGLGGVFFKSKDPQKTKSWYSKHLGIESDAYGSKFLWRGEGGEDLRTTVWSPMEE' A
#
# COMPACT_ATOMS: atom_id res chain seq x y z
N MET A 1 13.06 -24.11 9.62
CA MET A 1 11.76 -23.40 9.38
C MET A 1 11.49 -23.33 7.89
N LYS A 2 10.28 -23.66 7.42
CA LYS A 2 9.90 -23.49 6.00
C LYS A 2 9.79 -21.99 5.70
N LYS A 3 10.51 -21.49 4.69
CA LYS A 3 10.39 -20.11 4.20
C LYS A 3 9.07 -19.99 3.46
N ARG A 4 8.07 -19.37 4.10
CA ARG A 4 6.75 -19.12 3.50
C ARG A 4 6.56 -17.62 3.29
N VAL A 5 5.81 -17.27 2.24
CA VAL A 5 5.35 -15.89 2.04
C VAL A 5 4.33 -15.60 3.12
N ILE A 6 4.54 -14.49 3.83
CA ILE A 6 3.68 -14.06 4.95
C ILE A 6 2.90 -12.78 4.61
N GLY A 7 3.02 -12.24 3.39
CA GLY A 7 2.29 -11.04 3.01
C GLY A 7 2.97 -10.28 1.88
N LEU A 8 2.38 -9.13 1.55
CA LEU A 8 2.91 -8.15 0.61
C LEU A 8 3.57 -7.02 1.38
N GLY A 9 4.84 -6.73 1.09
CA GLY A 9 5.51 -5.56 1.70
C GLY A 9 5.01 -4.24 1.10
N GLY A 10 4.79 -4.22 -0.22
CA GLY A 10 4.21 -3.07 -0.89
C GLY A 10 3.99 -3.27 -2.39
N VAL A 11 3.22 -2.36 -2.96
CA VAL A 11 2.93 -2.22 -4.38
C VAL A 11 3.41 -0.85 -4.81
N PHE A 12 4.40 -0.85 -5.72
CA PHE A 12 5.04 0.34 -6.24
C PHE A 12 4.90 0.35 -7.75
N PHE A 13 4.38 1.43 -8.31
CA PHE A 13 4.11 1.49 -9.74
C PHE A 13 4.28 2.90 -10.28
N LYS A 14 4.67 2.98 -11.55
CA LYS A 14 4.83 4.25 -12.27
C LYS A 14 3.47 4.82 -12.66
N SER A 15 3.33 6.12 -12.53
CA SER A 15 2.17 6.89 -12.93
C SER A 15 2.62 8.20 -13.55
N LYS A 16 1.98 8.58 -14.65
CA LYS A 16 2.20 9.88 -15.32
C LYS A 16 1.86 11.07 -14.43
N ASP A 17 0.96 10.87 -13.46
CA ASP A 17 0.58 11.88 -12.48
C ASP A 17 0.26 11.19 -11.14
N PRO A 18 1.28 11.00 -10.28
CA PRO A 18 1.11 10.36 -8.98
C PRO A 18 0.12 11.09 -8.09
N GLN A 19 0.09 12.43 -8.15
CA GLN A 19 -0.76 13.24 -7.28
C GLN A 19 -2.24 13.13 -7.66
N LYS A 20 -2.54 13.14 -8.96
CA LYS A 20 -3.89 12.86 -9.47
C LYS A 20 -4.33 11.44 -9.14
N THR A 21 -3.42 10.47 -9.22
CA THR A 21 -3.69 9.08 -8.85
C THR A 21 -4.06 8.96 -7.36
N LYS A 22 -3.27 9.58 -6.47
CA LYS A 22 -3.56 9.64 -5.02
C LYS A 22 -4.90 10.32 -4.74
N SER A 23 -5.18 11.45 -5.40
CA SER A 23 -6.44 12.19 -5.26
C SER A 23 -7.65 11.35 -5.69
N TRP A 24 -7.52 10.59 -6.78
CA TRP A 24 -8.58 9.69 -7.24
C TRP A 24 -8.84 8.57 -6.23
N TYR A 25 -7.79 7.94 -5.70
CA TYR A 25 -7.93 6.90 -4.67
C TYR A 25 -8.54 7.43 -3.37
N SER A 26 -8.18 8.63 -2.93
CA SER A 26 -8.81 9.28 -1.78
C SER A 26 -10.29 9.52 -2.04
N LYS A 27 -10.66 10.13 -3.17
CA LYS A 27 -12.05 10.47 -3.50
C LYS A 27 -12.96 9.25 -3.67
N HIS A 28 -12.47 8.20 -4.33
CA HIS A 28 -13.31 7.08 -4.75
C HIS A 28 -13.21 5.87 -3.84
N LEU A 29 -12.07 5.66 -3.18
CA LEU A 29 -11.81 4.49 -2.36
C LEU A 29 -11.52 4.82 -0.88
N GLY A 30 -11.46 6.11 -0.51
CA GLY A 30 -11.12 6.53 0.84
C GLY A 30 -9.67 6.22 1.23
N ILE A 31 -8.81 5.96 0.24
CA ILE A 31 -7.40 5.63 0.49
C ILE A 31 -6.62 6.94 0.62
N GLU A 32 -6.31 7.29 1.86
CA GLU A 32 -5.44 8.44 2.14
C GLU A 32 -3.98 8.10 1.86
N SER A 33 -3.25 9.07 1.32
CA SER A 33 -1.86 8.90 0.92
C SER A 33 -1.04 10.11 1.35
N ASP A 34 0.15 9.85 1.91
CA ASP A 34 1.13 10.88 2.20
C ASP A 34 2.13 11.04 1.03
N ALA A 35 3.24 11.75 1.26
CA ALA A 35 4.30 11.92 0.27
C ALA A 35 4.84 10.58 -0.26
N TYR A 36 4.86 9.53 0.57
CA TYR A 36 5.39 8.20 0.28
C TYR A 36 4.33 7.17 -0.14
N GLY A 37 3.04 7.52 -0.08
CA GLY A 37 1.92 6.68 -0.52
C GLY A 37 0.95 6.36 0.62
N SER A 38 0.21 5.26 0.49
CA SER A 38 -0.76 4.80 1.49
C SER A 38 -0.19 3.62 2.27
N LYS A 39 -0.51 3.53 3.56
CA LYS A 39 -0.14 2.38 4.42
C LYS A 39 -1.40 1.63 4.80
N PHE A 40 -1.47 0.36 4.40
CA PHE A 40 -2.54 -0.55 4.80
C PHE A 40 -2.06 -1.42 5.95
N LEU A 41 -2.69 -1.26 7.10
CA LEU A 41 -2.48 -2.12 8.27
C LEU A 41 -3.45 -3.30 8.21
N TRP A 42 -2.95 -4.50 8.38
CA TRP A 42 -3.74 -5.72 8.37
C TRP A 42 -3.13 -6.76 9.32
N ARG A 43 -3.94 -7.74 9.73
CA ARG A 43 -3.48 -8.81 10.63
C ARG A 43 -2.99 -10.01 9.82
N GLY A 44 -1.81 -10.49 10.14
CA GLY A 44 -1.28 -11.74 9.64
C GLY A 44 -2.13 -12.94 10.05
N GLU A 45 -1.87 -14.06 9.41
CA GLU A 45 -2.46 -15.35 9.78
C GLU A 45 -2.21 -15.63 11.28
N GLY A 46 -3.27 -15.87 12.06
CA GLY A 46 -3.20 -16.01 13.52
C GLY A 46 -3.56 -14.74 14.33
N GLY A 47 -3.73 -13.59 13.68
CA GLY A 47 -4.37 -12.41 14.29
C GLY A 47 -3.49 -11.54 15.22
N GLU A 48 -2.37 -12.07 15.70
CA GLU A 48 -1.46 -11.35 16.63
C GLU A 48 -0.45 -10.45 15.89
N ASP A 49 -0.02 -10.83 14.70
CA ASP A 49 0.95 -10.07 13.91
C ASP A 49 0.27 -8.92 13.15
N LEU A 50 0.56 -7.66 13.52
CA LEU A 50 0.25 -6.52 12.66
C LEU A 50 1.25 -6.45 11.50
N ARG A 51 0.72 -6.43 10.28
CA ARG A 51 1.48 -6.33 9.02
C ARG A 51 1.07 -5.09 8.25
N THR A 52 1.98 -4.64 7.40
CA THR A 52 1.79 -3.40 6.63
C THR A 52 2.07 -3.66 5.16
N THR A 53 1.18 -3.17 4.31
CA THR A 53 1.41 -3.06 2.87
C THR A 53 1.49 -1.58 2.48
N VAL A 54 2.56 -1.18 1.81
CA VAL A 54 2.69 0.17 1.24
C VAL A 54 2.10 0.21 -0.16
N TRP A 55 1.35 1.24 -0.52
CA TRP A 55 0.83 1.47 -1.86
C TRP A 55 1.29 2.81 -2.39
N SER A 56 2.19 2.79 -3.37
CA SER A 56 2.90 4.00 -3.78
C SER A 56 2.90 4.18 -5.30
N PRO A 57 2.01 5.04 -5.84
CA PRO A 57 2.20 5.59 -7.18
C PRO A 57 3.39 6.53 -7.18
N MET A 58 4.34 6.30 -8.09
CA MET A 58 5.57 7.09 -8.27
C MET A 58 5.60 7.68 -9.68
N GLU A 59 6.36 8.76 -9.88
CA GLU A 59 6.55 9.33 -11.20
C GLU A 59 7.24 8.33 -12.14
N GLU A 60 6.93 8.41 -13.44
CA GLU A 60 7.46 7.51 -14.47
C GLU A 60 8.97 7.69 -14.70
#